data_AF-A0A140NV08-F1
#
_entry.id   AF-A0A140NV08-F1
#
_cell.length_a   1.000
_cell.length_b   1.000
_cell.length_c   1.000
_cell.angle_alpha   90.00
_cell.angle_beta   90.00
_cell.angle_gamma   90.00
#
_symmetry.space_group_name_H-M   'P 1'
#
loop_
_entity.id
_entity.type
_entity.pdbx_description
1 polymer ?
#
loop_
_entity_poly.entity_id
_entity_poly.type
_entity_poly.pdbx_seq_one_letter_code
_entity_poly.pdbx_strand_id
1 'polypeptide(L)'
;MKARREHIVPLPTQAIAILKSLYGFTGSRKHLFPGRDSCHKPMSTNSLRQFLKTRGWSAIYSPHATRTTGSTRLNELGYRPDAIEAQLAHMDSNSVRHSYNHATYLEERKIMMQDWADKLDIWVKRANFELKP
;
A
#
# COMPACT_ATOMS: atom_id res chain seq x y z
N MET A 1 -10.29 10.73 2.78
CA MET A 1 -10.94 9.74 3.65
C MET A 1 -12.44 9.95 3.57
N LYS A 2 -13.22 9.00 3.04
CA LYS A 2 -14.65 9.23 2.73
C LYS A 2 -15.61 8.84 3.88
N ALA A 3 -15.13 8.54 5.09
CA ALA A 3 -16.02 8.17 6.21
C ALA A 3 -15.53 8.48 7.65
N ARG A 4 -14.43 9.25 7.85
CA ARG A 4 -13.82 9.54 9.18
C ARG A 4 -13.57 8.31 10.10
N ARG A 5 -13.71 7.09 9.59
CA ARG A 5 -13.47 5.86 10.35
C ARG A 5 -11.98 5.57 10.38
N GLU A 6 -11.49 5.16 11.54
CA GLU A 6 -10.13 4.67 11.68
C GLU A 6 -9.92 3.46 10.76
N HIS A 7 -8.87 3.52 9.94
CA HIS A 7 -8.55 2.49 8.97
C HIS A 7 -7.22 1.85 9.34
N ILE A 8 -7.29 0.69 10.00
CA ILE A 8 -6.11 -0.07 10.40
C ILE A 8 -5.59 -0.85 9.20
N VAL A 9 -4.32 -0.63 8.86
CA VAL A 9 -3.60 -1.29 7.77
C VAL A 9 -2.47 -2.15 8.38
N PRO A 10 -2.52 -3.48 8.26
CA PRO A 10 -1.39 -4.32 8.66
C PRO A 10 -0.20 -4.06 7.74
N LEU A 11 0.98 -3.95 8.34
CA LEU A 11 2.23 -3.71 7.63
C LEU A 11 3.03 -5.02 7.55
N PRO A 12 3.45 -5.45 6.35
CA PRO A 12 4.35 -6.59 6.21
C PRO A 12 5.75 -6.23 6.72
N THR A 13 6.55 -7.25 7.01
CA THR A 13 7.91 -7.10 7.57
C THR A 13 8.80 -6.19 6.72
N GLN A 14 8.68 -6.27 5.38
CA GLN A 14 9.38 -5.41 4.43
C GLN A 14 9.03 -3.93 4.61
N ALA A 15 7.74 -3.61 4.76
CA ALA A 15 7.30 -2.23 4.98
C ALA A 15 7.81 -1.72 6.33
N ILE A 16 7.76 -2.55 7.37
CA ILE A 16 8.30 -2.20 8.70
C ILE A 16 9.81 -1.92 8.60
N ALA A 17 10.58 -2.75 7.89
CA ALA A 17 12.01 -2.55 7.70
C ALA A 17 12.30 -1.20 7.00
N ILE A 18 11.58 -0.89 5.91
CA ILE A 18 11.71 0.39 5.20
C ILE A 18 11.40 1.57 6.13
N LEU A 19 10.34 1.48 6.92
CA LEU A 19 9.95 2.54 7.86
C LEU A 19 10.95 2.70 9.01
N LYS A 20 11.54 1.62 9.51
CA LYS A 20 12.62 1.68 10.50
C LYS A 20 13.86 2.37 9.95
N SER A 21 14.25 2.08 8.71
CA SER A 21 15.34 2.80 8.04
C SER A 21 15.01 4.28 7.85
N LEU A 22 13.75 4.60 7.51
CA LEU A 22 13.28 5.98 7.38
C LEU A 22 13.26 6.73 8.72
N TYR A 23 13.02 6.04 9.83
CA TYR A 23 12.93 6.62 11.16
C TYR A 23 14.21 7.37 11.57
N GLY A 24 15.38 6.93 11.11
CA GLY A 24 16.65 7.66 11.33
C GLY A 24 16.67 9.07 10.72
N PHE A 25 15.84 9.33 9.69
CA PHE A 25 15.79 10.62 8.99
C PHE A 25 14.62 11.50 9.43
N THR A 26 13.45 10.90 9.69
CA THR A 26 12.20 11.63 9.95
C THR A 26 11.58 11.34 11.32
N GLY A 27 12.17 10.47 12.13
CA GLY A 27 11.60 10.00 13.41
C GLY A 27 11.41 11.08 14.48
N SER A 28 12.17 12.17 14.42
CA SER A 28 12.00 13.34 15.30
C SER A 28 10.99 14.37 14.77
N ARG A 29 10.36 14.12 13.62
CA ARG A 29 9.42 15.04 12.96
C ARG A 29 7.98 14.60 13.17
N LYS A 30 7.06 15.55 13.04
CA LYS A 30 5.61 15.29 13.12
C LYS A 30 5.09 14.40 11.97
N HIS A 31 5.70 14.51 10.79
CA HIS A 31 5.25 13.80 9.59
C HIS A 31 6.24 12.72 9.17
N LEU A 32 5.73 11.51 8.95
CA LEU A 32 6.50 10.38 8.41
C LEU A 32 7.13 10.71 7.05
N PHE A 33 6.33 11.35 6.18
CA PHE A 33 6.75 11.89 4.89
C PHE A 33 6.61 13.43 4.93
N PRO A 34 7.67 14.16 5.30
CA PRO A 34 7.65 15.62 5.33
C PRO A 34 7.67 16.23 3.91
N GLY A 35 7.16 17.46 3.79
CA GLY A 35 7.25 18.25 2.57
C GLY A 35 8.69 18.64 2.24
N ARG A 36 8.98 18.83 0.95
CA ARG A 36 10.31 19.25 0.45
C ARG A 36 10.71 20.61 0.99
N ASP A 37 9.80 21.58 0.92
CA ASP A 37 10.11 22.98 1.25
C ASP A 37 9.88 23.29 2.74
N SER A 38 9.10 22.46 3.44
CA SER A 38 8.84 22.61 4.87
C SER A 38 8.63 21.25 5.54
N CYS A 39 9.48 20.95 6.52
CA CYS A 39 9.40 19.70 7.29
C CYS A 39 8.21 19.64 8.25
N HIS A 40 7.56 20.77 8.53
CA HIS A 40 6.36 20.88 9.37
C HIS A 40 5.06 20.66 8.59
N LYS A 41 5.14 20.52 7.26
CA LYS A 41 3.99 20.20 6.41
C LYS A 41 4.12 18.77 5.90
N PRO A 42 3.00 18.06 5.66
CA PRO A 42 3.06 16.74 5.03
C PRO A 42 3.50 16.86 3.57
N MET A 43 4.08 15.79 3.04
CA MET A 43 4.39 15.65 1.62
C MET A 43 3.13 15.87 0.76
N SER A 44 3.27 16.64 -0.32
CA SER A 44 2.17 16.91 -1.25
C SER A 44 1.74 15.63 -1.97
N THR A 45 0.46 15.53 -2.32
CA THR A 45 -0.08 14.41 -3.10
C THR A 45 0.59 14.26 -4.49
N ASN A 46 1.09 15.37 -5.05
CA ASN A 46 1.75 15.39 -6.35
C ASN A 46 3.23 14.97 -6.29
N SER A 47 3.86 14.93 -5.11
CA SER A 47 5.27 14.60 -4.96
C SER A 47 5.63 13.25 -5.57
N LEU A 48 4.80 12.22 -5.34
CA LEU A 48 5.03 10.88 -5.90
C LEU A 48 4.85 10.85 -7.42
N ARG A 49 3.87 11.57 -7.97
CA ARG A 49 3.68 11.68 -9.42
C ARG A 49 4.86 12.39 -10.08
N GLN A 50 5.35 13.47 -9.47
CA GLN A 50 6.52 14.18 -9.96
C GLN A 50 7.77 13.30 -9.93
N PHE A 51 7.97 12.52 -8.87
CA PHE A 51 9.05 11.54 -8.80
C PHE A 51 9.00 10.53 -9.95
N LEU A 52 7.83 9.93 -10.21
CA LEU A 52 7.64 8.99 -11.32
C LEU A 52 7.91 9.66 -12.68
N LYS A 53 7.47 10.91 -12.87
CA LYS A 53 7.76 11.70 -14.08
C LYS A 53 9.26 11.90 -14.27
N THR A 54 10.00 12.29 -13.23
CA THR A 54 11.46 12.48 -13.30
C THR A 54 12.20 11.17 -13.60
N ARG A 55 11.62 10.00 -13.29
CA ARG A 55 12.18 8.69 -13.65
C ARG A 55 11.74 8.19 -15.03
N GLY A 56 10.92 8.94 -15.77
CA GLY A 56 10.40 8.53 -17.08
C GLY A 56 9.22 7.55 -17.02
N TRP A 57 8.62 7.36 -15.85
CA TRP A 57 7.60 6.32 -15.61
C TRP A 57 6.16 6.84 -15.69
N SER A 58 5.97 8.13 -16.01
CA SER A 58 4.65 8.78 -15.97
C SER A 58 3.62 8.16 -16.92
N ALA A 59 4.05 7.55 -18.03
CA ALA A 59 3.16 6.86 -18.98
C ALA A 59 2.96 5.37 -18.66
N ILE A 60 3.81 4.80 -17.80
CA ILE A 60 3.88 3.37 -17.53
C ILE A 60 3.19 3.03 -16.20
N TYR A 61 3.29 3.93 -15.23
CA TYR A 61 2.85 3.67 -13.87
C TYR A 61 2.22 4.89 -13.22
N SER A 62 1.15 4.66 -12.47
CA SER A 62 0.54 5.67 -11.61
C SER A 62 0.42 5.16 -10.18
N PRO A 63 0.45 6.05 -9.17
CA PRO A 63 0.19 5.64 -7.79
C PRO A 63 -1.19 5.02 -7.58
N HIS A 64 -2.16 5.26 -8.47
CA HIS A 64 -3.46 4.62 -8.41
C HIS A 64 -3.39 3.15 -8.84
N ALA A 65 -2.53 2.85 -9.83
CA ALA A 65 -2.32 1.49 -10.32
C ALA A 65 -1.82 0.53 -9.22
N THR A 66 -1.18 1.04 -8.16
CA THR A 66 -0.79 0.23 -6.99
C THR A 66 -1.98 -0.59 -6.43
N ARG A 67 -3.13 0.08 -6.26
CA ARG A 67 -4.32 -0.51 -5.64
C ARG A 67 -5.06 -1.43 -6.59
N THR A 68 -5.17 -1.05 -7.86
CA THR A 68 -5.87 -1.88 -8.86
C THR A 68 -5.07 -3.15 -9.13
N THR A 69 -3.77 -3.06 -9.39
CA THR A 69 -2.91 -4.22 -9.59
C THR A 69 -2.86 -5.11 -8.34
N GLY A 70 -2.74 -4.52 -7.15
CA GLY A 70 -2.76 -5.26 -5.89
C GLY A 70 -4.07 -6.03 -5.69
N SER A 71 -5.22 -5.36 -5.88
CA SER A 71 -6.54 -6.00 -5.77
C SER A 71 -6.69 -7.17 -6.74
N THR A 72 -6.37 -6.98 -8.02
CA THR A 72 -6.46 -8.04 -9.03
C THR A 72 -5.60 -9.24 -8.65
N ARG A 73 -4.33 -9.03 -8.29
CA ARG A 73 -3.44 -10.14 -7.92
C ARG A 73 -3.87 -10.85 -6.64
N LEU A 74 -4.36 -10.13 -5.64
CA LEU A 74 -4.87 -10.76 -4.41
C LEU A 74 -6.12 -11.61 -4.68
N ASN A 75 -6.99 -11.19 -5.60
CA ASN A 75 -8.11 -12.01 -6.06
C ASN A 75 -7.63 -13.28 -6.78
N GLU A 76 -6.66 -13.17 -7.69
CA GLU A 76 -6.08 -14.31 -8.40
C GLU A 76 -5.39 -15.31 -7.46
N LEU A 77 -4.88 -14.84 -6.31
CA LEU A 77 -4.30 -15.69 -5.26
C LEU A 77 -5.35 -16.36 -4.38
N GLY A 78 -6.65 -16.06 -4.58
CA GLY A 78 -7.75 -16.71 -3.88
C GLY A 78 -8.07 -16.14 -2.50
N TYR A 79 -7.56 -14.96 -2.13
CA TYR A 79 -7.99 -14.30 -0.89
C TYR A 79 -9.44 -13.87 -0.97
N ARG A 80 -10.10 -13.80 0.19
CA ARG A 80 -11.51 -13.42 0.24
C ARG A 80 -11.69 -11.98 -0.25
N PRO A 81 -12.61 -11.72 -1.20
CA PRO A 81 -12.88 -10.37 -1.70
C PRO A 81 -13.15 -9.36 -0.58
N ASP A 82 -13.95 -9.74 0.43
CA ASP A 82 -14.25 -8.86 1.57
C ASP A 82 -12.99 -8.42 2.34
N ALA A 83 -11.97 -9.28 2.45
CA ALA A 83 -10.71 -8.93 3.11
C ALA A 83 -9.87 -7.97 2.26
N ILE A 84 -9.90 -8.13 0.93
CA ILE A 84 -9.24 -7.24 -0.03
C ILE A 84 -9.90 -5.85 -0.02
N GLU A 85 -11.22 -5.78 -0.11
CA GLU A 85 -11.96 -4.52 -0.07
C GLU A 85 -11.78 -3.81 1.28
N ALA A 86 -11.81 -4.57 2.38
CA ALA A 86 -11.50 -4.05 3.71
C ALA A 86 -10.05 -3.57 3.83
N GLN A 87 -9.09 -4.06 3.04
CA GLN A 87 -7.72 -3.55 3.01
C GLN A 87 -7.62 -2.22 2.25
N LEU A 88 -8.42 -2.07 1.19
CA LEU A 88 -8.45 -0.88 0.33
C LEU A 88 -9.25 0.29 0.91
N ALA A 89 -9.82 0.12 2.12
CA ALA A 89 -10.76 1.05 2.74
C ALA A 89 -12.02 1.27 1.88
N HIS A 90 -12.38 0.28 1.08
CA HIS A 90 -13.62 0.29 0.33
C HIS A 90 -14.76 -0.17 1.26
N MET A 91 -15.92 0.47 1.11
CA MET A 91 -17.12 0.01 1.77
C MET A 91 -17.79 -1.03 0.89
N ASP A 92 -18.32 -2.07 1.53
CA ASP A 92 -19.10 -3.09 0.84
C ASP A 92 -20.27 -2.42 0.11
N SER A 93 -20.43 -2.72 -1.18
CA SER A 93 -21.45 -2.09 -2.03
C SER A 93 -22.86 -2.58 -1.68
N ASN A 94 -22.97 -3.70 -0.97
CA ASN A 94 -24.22 -4.27 -0.50
C ASN A 94 -24.57 -3.74 0.91
N SER A 95 -25.45 -2.74 0.96
CA SER A 95 -25.88 -2.07 2.19
C SER A 95 -26.47 -3.01 3.25
N VAL A 96 -27.10 -4.11 2.84
CA VAL A 96 -27.69 -5.11 3.75
C VAL A 96 -26.60 -5.97 4.40
N ARG A 97 -25.59 -6.41 3.65
CA ARG A 97 -24.45 -7.14 4.23
C ARG A 97 -23.63 -6.28 5.19
N HIS A 98 -23.48 -5.01 4.85
CA HIS A 98 -22.72 -4.05 5.65
C HIS A 98 -23.27 -3.86 7.08
N SER A 99 -24.59 -3.93 7.27
CA SER A 99 -25.19 -3.76 8.60
C SER A 99 -24.89 -4.93 9.55
N TYR A 100 -24.55 -6.11 9.03
CA TYR A 100 -24.30 -7.31 9.84
C TYR A 100 -22.81 -7.69 9.91
N ASN A 101 -22.01 -7.32 8.91
CA ASN A 101 -20.61 -7.70 8.85
C ASN A 101 -19.68 -6.56 9.29
N HIS A 102 -19.36 -6.56 10.60
CA HIS A 102 -18.36 -5.66 11.19
C HIS A 102 -16.95 -6.25 11.23
N ALA A 103 -16.73 -7.42 10.61
CA ALA A 103 -15.43 -8.06 10.65
C ALA A 103 -14.41 -7.22 9.88
N THR A 104 -13.30 -6.89 10.55
CA THR A 104 -12.16 -6.18 9.93
C THR A 104 -11.18 -7.13 9.26
N TYR A 105 -11.36 -8.44 9.47
CA TYR A 105 -10.53 -9.52 8.93
C TYR A 105 -9.04 -9.30 9.19
N LEU A 106 -8.68 -8.68 10.31
CA LEU A 106 -7.34 -8.18 10.54
C LEU A 106 -6.27 -9.28 10.48
N GLU A 107 -6.52 -10.46 11.05
CA GLU A 107 -5.56 -11.59 11.00
C GLU A 107 -5.38 -12.11 9.58
N GLU A 108 -6.45 -12.26 8.80
CA GLU A 108 -6.35 -12.65 7.39
C GLU A 108 -5.61 -11.58 6.56
N ARG A 109 -5.91 -10.30 6.80
CA ARG A 109 -5.23 -9.19 6.11
C ARG A 109 -3.74 -9.12 6.47
N LYS A 110 -3.33 -9.52 7.69
CA LYS A 110 -1.90 -9.62 8.04
C LYS A 110 -1.19 -10.66 7.18
N ILE A 111 -1.76 -11.86 7.08
CA ILE A 111 -1.21 -12.95 6.25
C ILE A 111 -1.18 -12.50 4.78
N MET A 112 -2.31 -12.00 4.28
CA MET A 112 -2.46 -11.51 2.91
C MET A 112 -1.43 -10.45 2.53
N MET A 113 -1.20 -9.45 3.39
CA MET A 113 -0.25 -8.39 3.10
C MET A 113 1.21 -8.86 3.20
N GLN A 114 1.51 -9.84 4.05
CA GLN A 114 2.83 -10.46 4.12
C GLN A 114 3.11 -11.27 2.84
N ASP A 115 2.18 -12.15 2.44
CA ASP A 115 2.32 -12.97 1.24
C ASP A 115 2.44 -12.11 -0.03
N TRP A 116 1.71 -10.99 -0.09
CA TRP A 116 1.86 -10.02 -1.17
C TRP A 116 3.26 -9.41 -1.22
N ALA A 117 3.81 -8.98 -0.08
CA ALA A 117 5.15 -8.42 -0.02
C ALA A 117 6.22 -9.45 -0.39
N ASP A 118 6.09 -10.69 0.06
CA ASP A 118 7.01 -11.78 -0.26
C ASP A 118 7.01 -12.09 -1.76
N LYS A 119 5.84 -12.05 -2.42
CA LYS A 119 5.73 -12.20 -3.88
C LYS A 119 6.40 -11.08 -4.64
N LEU A 120 6.26 -9.82 -4.19
CA LEU A 120 6.96 -8.69 -4.80
C LEU A 120 8.48 -8.88 -4.74
N ASP A 121 9.02 -9.31 -3.61
CA ASP A 121 10.45 -9.60 -3.47
C ASP A 121 10.90 -10.72 -4.41
N ILE A 122 10.10 -11.78 -4.57
CA ILE A 122 10.37 -12.87 -5.51
C ILE A 122 10.41 -12.34 -6.95
N TRP A 123 9.42 -11.54 -7.37
CA TRP A 123 9.37 -10.99 -8.73
C TRP A 123 10.52 -10.02 -9.02
N VAL A 124 10.88 -9.17 -8.06
CA VAL A 124 12.04 -8.28 -8.18
C VAL A 124 13.34 -9.09 -8.32
N LYS A 125 13.52 -10.13 -7.50
CA LYS A 125 14.69 -11.02 -7.60
C LYS A 125 14.76 -11.73 -8.96
N ARG A 126 13.63 -12.23 -9.48
CA ARG A 126 13.56 -12.87 -10.80
C ARG A 126 13.90 -11.91 -11.93
N ALA A 127 13.28 -10.72 -11.94
CA ALA A 127 13.59 -9.69 -12.94
C ALA A 127 15.07 -9.29 -12.91
N ASN A 128 15.66 -9.15 -11.71
CA ASN A 128 17.09 -8.85 -11.58
C ASN A 128 18.01 -9.99 -12.03
N PHE A 129 17.53 -11.23 -12.02
CA PHE A 129 18.28 -12.38 -12.55
C PHE A 129 18.24 -12.41 -14.08
N GLU A 130 17.06 -12.15 -14.67
CA GLU A 130 16.85 -12.13 -16.12
C GLU A 130 17.51 -10.93 -16.82
N LEU A 131 17.81 -9.85 -16.08
CA LEU A 131 18.47 -8.64 -16.59
C LEU A 131 20.00 -8.62 -16.38
N LYS A 132 20.58 -9.66 -15.79
CA LYS A 132 22.05 -9.81 -15.79
C LYS A 132 22.49 -10.43 -17.13
N PRO A 133 23.44 -9.81 -17.85
CA PRO A 133 23.96 -10.36 -19.11
C PRO A 133 24.65 -11.70 -18.92
#